data_AF-A0A1F4C039-F1
#
_entry.id   AF-A0A1F4C039-F1
#
_cell.length_a   1.000
_cell.length_b   1.000
_cell.length_c   1.000
_cell.angle_alpha   90.00
_cell.angle_beta   90.00
_cell.angle_gamma   90.00
#
_symmetry.space_group_name_H-M   'P 1'
#
loop_
_entity.id
_entity.type
_entity.pdbx_description
1 polymer ?
#
loop_
_entity_poly.entity_id
_entity_poly.type
_entity_poly.pdbx_seq_one_letter_code
_entity_poly.pdbx_strand_id
1 'polypeptide(L)'
;FVPLTVILEFEWVMRGFYEAKRESFCEAVDHLLGMPHVTVERWEAVKDALDLHRRGLDFADALHWTCCAACERFVSFDRRRFVGRARRLGLVPQVMLPR
;
A
#
# COMPACT_ATOMS: atom_id res chain seq x y z
N PHE A 1 -7.73 17.67 -1.99
CA PHE A 1 -6.74 17.00 -1.13
C PHE A 1 -7.31 15.67 -0.68
N VAL A 2 -6.55 14.58 -0.78
CA VAL A 2 -6.96 13.23 -0.41
C VAL A 2 -5.98 12.68 0.63
N PRO A 3 -6.41 12.45 1.88
CA PRO A 3 -5.55 11.89 2.91
C PRO A 3 -5.32 10.39 2.69
N LEU A 4 -4.27 9.85 3.28
CA LEU A 4 -3.94 8.42 3.18
C LEU A 4 -5.07 7.52 3.66
N THR A 5 -5.78 7.94 4.72
CA THR A 5 -6.92 7.21 5.27
C THR A 5 -8.05 7.08 4.27
N VAL A 6 -8.31 8.10 3.43
CA VAL A 6 -9.32 8.01 2.37
C VAL A 6 -8.91 7.01 1.30
N ILE A 7 -7.62 6.94 0.93
CA ILE A 7 -7.14 5.92 -0.02
C ILE A 7 -7.28 4.50 0.57
N LEU A 8 -7.01 4.32 1.86
CA LEU A 8 -7.20 3.05 2.56
C LEU A 8 -8.67 2.62 2.58
N GLU A 9 -9.57 3.50 3.02
CA GLU A 9 -11.01 3.23 3.01
C GLU A 9 -11.54 2.96 1.60
N PHE A 10 -11.00 3.67 0.60
CA PHE A 10 -11.35 3.44 -0.80
C PHE A 10 -10.94 2.03 -1.27
N GLU A 11 -9.77 1.53 -0.89
CA GLU A 11 -9.40 0.12 -1.14
C GLU A 11 -10.40 -0.84 -0.51
N TRP A 12 -10.77 -0.58 0.75
CA TRP A 12 -11.68 -1.44 1.50
C TRP A 12 -13.07 -1.49 0.86
N VAL A 13 -13.59 -0.34 0.44
CA VAL A 13 -14.88 -0.24 -0.26
C VAL A 13 -14.81 -0.93 -1.62
N MET A 14 -13.75 -0.70 -2.40
CA MET A 14 -13.55 -1.32 -3.71
C MET A 14 -13.52 -2.84 -3.60
N ARG A 15 -12.71 -3.38 -2.69
CA ARG A 15 -12.56 -4.84 -2.51
C ARG A 15 -13.77 -5.48 -1.84
N GLY A 16 -14.34 -4.84 -0.82
CA GLY A 16 -15.37 -5.45 0.03
C GLY A 16 -16.80 -5.27 -0.48
N PHE A 17 -17.15 -4.04 -0.89
CA PHE A 17 -18.51 -3.73 -1.32
C PHE A 17 -18.71 -3.95 -2.82
N TYR A 18 -17.75 -3.51 -3.63
CA TYR A 18 -17.82 -3.65 -5.09
C TYR A 18 -17.22 -4.97 -5.61
N GLU A 19 -16.61 -5.78 -4.73
CA GLU A 19 -15.88 -7.00 -5.09
C GLU A 19 -14.88 -6.79 -6.23
N ALA A 20 -14.35 -5.56 -6.33
CA ALA A 20 -13.50 -5.16 -7.42
C ALA A 20 -12.19 -5.93 -7.38
N LYS A 21 -11.67 -6.23 -8.56
CA LYS A 21 -10.34 -6.82 -8.69
C LYS A 21 -9.29 -5.82 -8.23
N ARG A 22 -8.17 -6.34 -7.73
CA ARG A 22 -6.98 -5.55 -7.36
C ARG A 22 -6.59 -4.56 -8.44
N GLU A 23 -6.60 -5.01 -9.69
CA GLU A 23 -6.18 -4.21 -10.84
C GLU A 23 -7.11 -3.00 -11.01
N SER A 24 -8.42 -3.17 -10.83
CA SER A 24 -9.40 -2.10 -10.90
C SER A 24 -9.20 -1.04 -9.82
N PHE A 25 -8.86 -1.45 -8.59
CA PHE A 25 -8.47 -0.50 -7.54
C PHE A 25 -7.19 0.26 -7.93
N CYS A 26 -6.17 -0.44 -8.43
CA CYS A 26 -4.91 0.18 -8.83
C CYS A 26 -5.10 1.21 -9.95
N GLU A 27 -5.88 0.89 -10.97
CA GLU A 27 -6.20 1.79 -12.09
C GLU A 27 -6.97 3.04 -11.62
N ALA A 28 -7.94 2.85 -10.70
CA ALA A 28 -8.69 3.97 -10.14
C ALA A 28 -7.78 4.95 -9.36
N VAL A 29 -6.84 4.41 -8.56
CA VAL A 29 -5.89 5.26 -7.83
C VAL A 29 -4.84 5.87 -8.74
N ASP A 30 -4.34 5.17 -9.78
CA ASP A 30 -3.47 5.78 -10.80
C ASP A 30 -4.14 6.98 -11.47
N HIS A 31 -5.42 6.83 -11.82
CA HIS A 31 -6.20 7.92 -12.41
C HIS A 31 -6.30 9.11 -11.45
N LEU A 32 -6.58 8.85 -10.16
CA LEU A 32 -6.60 9.86 -9.12
C LEU A 32 -5.24 10.57 -8.97
N LEU A 33 -4.14 9.83 -9.00
CA LEU A 33 -2.77 10.36 -8.90
C LEU A 33 -2.38 11.22 -10.11
N GLY A 34 -2.99 10.99 -11.27
CA GLY A 34 -2.76 11.75 -12.50
C GLY A 34 -3.61 13.00 -12.67
N MET A 35 -4.58 13.24 -11.78
CA MET A 35 -5.47 14.41 -11.88
C MET A 35 -4.77 15.70 -11.44
N PRO A 36 -4.65 16.72 -12.32
CA PRO A 36 -3.89 17.94 -12.01
C PRO A 36 -4.51 18.82 -10.90
N HIS A 37 -5.80 18.60 -10.59
CA HIS A 37 -6.54 19.35 -9.58
C HIS A 37 -6.73 18.55 -8.28
N VAL A 38 -6.08 17.38 -8.16
CA VAL A 38 -6.14 16.54 -6.96
C VAL A 38 -4.76 16.48 -6.32
N THR A 39 -4.69 16.83 -5.04
CA THR A 39 -3.50 16.65 -4.20
C THR A 39 -3.67 15.40 -3.34
N VAL A 40 -2.70 14.50 -3.32
CA VAL A 40 -2.69 13.29 -2.45
C VAL A 40 -1.59 13.45 -1.40
N GLU A 41 -1.92 13.21 -0.13
CA GLU A 41 -1.08 13.52 1.05
C GLU A 41 0.37 13.02 0.96
N ARG A 42 0.60 11.78 0.50
CA ARG A 42 1.93 11.23 0.24
C ARG A 42 1.97 10.54 -1.12
N TRP A 43 1.86 11.34 -2.17
CA TRP A 43 1.74 10.88 -3.55
C TRP A 43 2.72 9.74 -3.91
N GLU A 44 4.02 9.92 -3.63
CA GLU A 44 5.05 8.89 -3.95
C GLU A 44 4.83 7.59 -3.18
N ALA A 45 4.49 7.68 -1.88
CA ALA A 45 4.22 6.50 -1.07
C ALA A 45 2.98 5.73 -1.56
N VAL A 46 1.92 6.45 -1.97
CA VAL A 46 0.73 5.81 -2.56
C VAL A 46 1.10 5.14 -3.88
N LYS A 47 1.83 5.82 -4.75
CA LYS A 47 2.29 5.26 -6.03
C LYS A 47 3.10 3.97 -5.83
N ASP A 48 4.07 3.99 -4.93
CA ASP A 48 4.91 2.82 -4.65
C ASP A 48 4.12 1.69 -3.95
N ALA A 49 3.15 2.04 -3.12
CA ALA A 49 2.26 1.07 -2.50
C ALA A 49 1.39 0.35 -3.55
N LEU A 50 0.93 1.05 -4.59
CA LEU A 50 0.24 0.41 -5.71
C LEU A 50 1.13 -0.58 -6.44
N ASP A 51 2.40 -0.23 -6.69
CA ASP A 51 3.35 -1.13 -7.36
C ASP A 51 3.60 -2.41 -6.54
N LEU A 52 3.69 -2.29 -5.21
CA LEU A 52 3.77 -3.46 -4.32
C LEU A 52 2.46 -4.25 -4.25
N HIS A 53 1.32 -3.56 -4.26
CA HIS A 53 0.01 -4.20 -4.24
C HIS A 53 -0.23 -5.03 -5.50
N ARG A 54 0.10 -4.49 -6.69
CA ARG A 54 0.11 -5.21 -7.98
C ARG A 54 0.96 -6.49 -7.92
N ARG A 55 2.10 -6.44 -7.23
CA ARG A 55 2.98 -7.62 -6.99
C ARG A 55 2.46 -8.58 -5.92
N GLY A 56 1.28 -8.33 -5.39
CA GLY A 56 0.55 -9.23 -4.50
C GLY A 56 0.77 -9.00 -3.02
N LEU A 57 1.30 -7.84 -2.59
CA LEU A 57 1.22 -7.43 -1.19
C LEU A 57 -0.21 -6.94 -0.89
N ASP A 58 -0.66 -7.03 0.37
CA ASP A 58 -1.88 -6.33 0.78
C ASP A 58 -1.67 -4.81 0.67
N PHE A 59 -2.69 -4.03 0.28
CA PHE A 59 -2.50 -2.60 0.05
C PHE A 59 -2.19 -1.85 1.35
N ALA A 60 -2.82 -2.21 2.47
CA ALA A 60 -2.53 -1.57 3.74
C ALA A 60 -1.11 -1.88 4.21
N ASP A 61 -0.66 -3.12 4.06
CA ASP A 61 0.73 -3.52 4.32
C ASP A 61 1.72 -2.74 3.43
N ALA A 62 1.42 -2.63 2.14
CA ALA A 62 2.24 -1.87 1.19
C ALA A 62 2.34 -0.40 1.60
N LEU A 63 1.20 0.23 1.92
CA LEU A 63 1.15 1.64 2.28
C LEU A 63 1.88 1.93 3.60
N HIS A 64 1.69 1.08 4.61
CA HIS A 64 2.43 1.18 5.87
C HIS A 64 3.94 1.10 5.63
N TRP A 65 4.38 0.14 4.82
CA TRP A 65 5.79 -0.03 4.53
C TRP A 65 6.38 1.18 3.79
N THR A 66 5.73 1.66 2.74
CA THR A 66 6.20 2.83 1.98
C THR A 66 6.21 4.10 2.81
N CYS A 67 5.30 4.24 3.78
CA CYS A 67 5.31 5.37 4.71
C CYS A 67 6.49 5.34 5.68
N CYS A 68 7.08 4.17 5.91
CA CYS A 68 8.21 3.95 6.79
C CYS A 68 9.55 3.80 6.06
N ALA A 69 9.65 4.25 4.80
CA ALA A 69 10.88 4.13 4.01
C ALA A 69 12.12 4.78 4.67
N ALA A 70 11.92 5.80 5.51
CA ALA A 70 12.99 6.46 6.27
C ALA A 70 13.35 5.78 7.60
N CYS A 71 12.60 4.76 8.01
CA CYS A 71 12.87 4.03 9.25
C CYS A 71 13.99 3.01 9.03
N GLU A 72 14.88 2.85 10.02
CA GLU A 72 15.93 1.82 9.97
C GLU A 72 15.34 0.40 9.89
N ARG A 73 14.19 0.20 10.52
CA ARG A 73 13.55 -1.10 10.71
C ARG A 73 12.04 -0.96 10.66
N PHE A 74 11.38 -1.92 10.02
CA PHE A 74 9.92 -2.05 10.03
C PHE A 74 9.53 -3.35 10.74
N VAL A 75 8.74 -3.23 11.80
CA VAL A 75 8.31 -4.37 12.64
C VAL A 75 6.81 -4.56 12.50
N SER A 76 6.38 -5.78 12.21
CA SER A 76 4.97 -6.16 12.10
C SER A 76 4.69 -7.44 12.89
N PHE A 77 3.50 -7.54 13.47
CA PHE A 77 3.01 -8.76 14.12
C PHE A 77 2.46 -9.78 13.10
N ASP A 78 2.23 -9.39 11.84
CA ASP A 78 1.75 -10.30 10.80
C ASP A 78 2.90 -11.13 10.20
N ARG A 79 3.12 -12.29 10.83
CA ARG A 79 4.17 -13.24 10.46
C ARG A 79 3.97 -13.86 9.08
N ARG A 80 2.75 -14.30 8.76
CA ARG A 80 2.52 -15.18 7.60
C ARG A 80 2.20 -14.38 6.35
N ARG A 81 1.34 -13.37 6.45
CA ARG A 81 0.88 -12.61 5.30
C ARG A 81 1.89 -11.52 4.98
N PHE A 82 2.32 -10.72 5.94
CA PHE A 82 3.18 -9.59 5.64
C PHE A 82 4.67 -9.98 5.55
N VAL A 83 5.30 -10.41 6.66
CA VAL A 83 6.75 -10.72 6.70
C VAL A 83 7.16 -11.69 5.57
N GLY A 84 6.36 -12.74 5.35
CA GLY A 84 6.61 -13.73 4.31
C GLY A 84 6.47 -13.21 2.87
N ARG A 85 5.53 -12.27 2.60
CA ARG A 85 5.41 -11.63 1.29
C ARG A 85 6.52 -10.60 1.08
N ALA A 86 6.79 -9.76 2.08
CA ALA A 86 7.83 -8.74 2.05
C ALA A 86 9.21 -9.34 1.73
N ARG A 87 9.56 -10.48 2.34
CA ARG A 87 10.79 -11.21 2.03
C ARG A 87 10.84 -11.69 0.59
N ARG A 88 9.75 -12.27 0.08
CA ARG A 88 9.66 -12.72 -1.33
C ARG A 88 9.75 -11.57 -2.33
N LEU A 89 9.27 -10.40 -1.95
CA LEU A 89 9.32 -9.18 -2.77
C LEU A 89 10.66 -8.44 -2.67
N GLY A 90 11.56 -8.85 -1.78
CA GLY A 90 12.88 -8.24 -1.59
C GLY A 90 12.83 -6.84 -0.98
N LEU A 91 11.86 -6.57 -0.10
CA LEU A 91 11.69 -5.24 0.48
C LEU A 91 12.85 -4.84 1.39
N VAL A 92 13.32 -3.59 1.23
CA VAL A 92 14.35 -2.94 2.05
C VAL A 92 13.84 -1.56 2.50
N PRO A 93 13.68 -1.30 3.82
CA PRO A 93 14.07 -2.14 4.95
C PRO A 93 13.21 -3.41 5.08
N GLN A 94 13.82 -4.47 5.65
CA GLN A 94 13.11 -5.75 5.85
C GLN A 94 11.98 -5.61 6.88
N VAL A 95 10.87 -6.30 6.61
CA VAL A 95 9.76 -6.45 7.56
C VAL A 95 10.08 -7.59 8.53
N MET A 96 10.13 -7.29 9.82
CA MET A 96 10.55 -8.22 10.88
C MET A 96 9.44 -8.46 11.90
N LEU A 97 9.57 -9.55 12.66
CA LEU A 97 8.74 -9.77 13.85
C LEU A 97 9.31 -9.05 15.07
N PRO A 98 8.46 -8.68 16.04
CA PRO A 98 8.94 -8.24 17.35
C PRO A 98 9.75 -9.37 18.02
N ARG A 99 10.74 -8.97 18.80
CA ARG A 99 11.58 -9.88 19.59
C ARG A 99 10.86 -10.31 20.86
#